data_AF-A0A8S4GMT7-F1
#
_entry.id   AF-A0A8S4GMT7-F1
#
_cell.length_a   1.000
_cell.length_b   1.000
_cell.length_c   1.000
_cell.angle_alpha   90.00
_cell.angle_beta   90.00
_cell.angle_gamma   90.00
#
_symmetry.space_group_name_H-M   'P 1'
#
loop_
_entity.id
_entity.type
_entity.pdbx_description
1 polymer ?
#
loop_
_entity_poly.entity_id
_entity_poly.type
_entity_poly.pdbx_seq_one_letter_code
_entity_poly.pdbx_strand_id
1 'polypeptide(L)'
;MPRASPKIIVYTTSLPTTHKIRADVERLGALLAALALKIGIEYETVDLTQTPHRRSEMLLASDGNSVLPQLHVDGKFVGSCDDVQEMEDFGELRPILLGETPAPQA
;
A
#
# COMPACT_ATOMS: atom_id res chain seq x y z
N MET A 1 -0.69 -24.71 -9.82
CA MET A 1 -0.63 -23.40 -10.48
C MET A 1 0.20 -22.49 -9.57
N PRO A 2 1.31 -21.88 -10.00
CA PRO A 2 2.03 -20.94 -9.15
C PRO A 2 1.10 -19.73 -8.94
N ARG A 3 0.60 -19.54 -7.73
CA ARG A 3 -0.04 -18.26 -7.35
C ARG A 3 1.08 -17.24 -7.49
N ALA A 4 1.06 -16.46 -8.57
CA ALA A 4 2.02 -15.38 -8.76
C ALA A 4 1.93 -14.50 -7.53
N SER A 5 3.01 -14.42 -6.74
CA SER A 5 3.05 -13.57 -5.57
C SER A 5 2.77 -12.13 -6.03
N PRO A 6 1.66 -11.51 -5.60
CA PRO A 6 1.38 -10.15 -6.00
C PRO A 6 2.49 -9.24 -5.48
N LYS A 7 3.04 -8.38 -6.35
CA LYS A 7 4.05 -7.41 -5.93
C LYS A 7 3.38 -6.27 -5.20
N ILE A 8 3.43 -6.32 -3.88
CA ILE A 8 2.91 -5.26 -3.00
C ILE A 8 4.04 -4.24 -2.81
N ILE A 9 3.82 -3.02 -3.28
CA ILE A 9 4.76 -1.92 -3.20
C ILE A 9 4.10 -0.78 -2.42
N VAL A 10 4.78 -0.30 -1.40
CA VAL A 10 4.30 0.78 -0.55
C VAL A 10 5.19 1.99 -0.80
N TYR A 11 4.63 3.01 -1.42
CA TYR A 11 5.36 4.25 -1.61
C TYR A 11 5.24 5.11 -0.34
N THR A 12 6.39 5.48 0.21
CA THR A 12 6.49 6.36 1.38
C THR A 12 7.45 7.52 1.09
N THR A 13 7.38 8.56 1.91
CA THR A 13 8.36 9.66 1.90
C THR A 13 8.73 10.02 3.32
N SER A 14 10.02 10.07 3.59
CA SER A 14 10.58 10.48 4.88
C SER A 14 10.53 12.00 5.12
N LEU A 15 10.12 12.81 4.13
CA LEU A 15 9.97 14.27 4.23
C LEU A 15 8.48 14.66 4.14
N PRO A 16 7.72 14.61 5.25
CA PRO A 16 6.31 14.95 5.24
C PRO A 16 6.14 16.47 5.13
N THR A 17 5.46 16.93 4.08
CA THR A 17 5.04 18.33 3.90
C THR A 17 3.82 18.70 4.75
N THR A 18 3.18 17.75 5.45
CA THR A 18 1.95 17.98 6.24
C THR A 18 1.87 17.02 7.44
N HIS A 19 1.34 17.49 8.58
CA HIS A 19 1.23 16.74 9.84
C HIS A 19 0.44 15.42 9.74
N LYS A 20 -0.52 15.30 8.81
CA LYS A 20 -1.29 14.07 8.55
C LYS A 20 -0.39 12.92 8.06
N ILE A 21 0.44 13.19 7.06
CA ILE A 21 1.30 12.20 6.38
C ILE A 21 2.16 11.42 7.38
N ARG A 22 2.73 12.10 8.39
CA ARG A 22 3.53 11.42 9.42
C ARG A 22 2.70 10.38 10.20
N ALA A 23 1.51 10.75 10.64
CA ALA A 23 0.63 9.85 11.37
C ALA A 23 0.15 8.69 10.48
N ASP A 24 -0.15 8.98 9.21
CA ASP A 24 -0.54 7.97 8.23
C ASP A 24 0.60 6.98 7.94
N VAL A 25 1.85 7.43 7.82
CA VAL A 25 3.02 6.54 7.63
C VAL A 25 3.21 5.59 8.82
N GLU A 26 3.15 6.12 10.06
CA GLU A 26 3.27 5.30 11.27
C GLU A 26 2.14 4.27 11.37
N ARG A 27 0.89 4.67 11.05
CA ARG A 27 -0.27 3.77 11.05
C ARG A 27 -0.17 2.68 9.98
N LEU A 28 0.14 3.07 8.75
CA LEU A 28 0.23 2.14 7.63
C LEU A 28 1.33 1.10 7.88
N GLY A 29 2.49 1.53 8.37
CA GLY A 29 3.59 0.62 8.71
C GLY A 29 3.18 -0.40 9.78
N ALA A 30 2.45 0.01 10.82
CA ALA A 30 1.97 -0.89 11.86
C ALA A 30 0.93 -1.90 11.34
N LEU A 31 -0.01 -1.45 10.50
CA LEU A 31 -1.02 -2.33 9.89
C LEU A 31 -0.37 -3.35 8.96
N LEU A 32 0.51 -2.90 8.06
CA LEU A 32 1.23 -3.78 7.13
C LEU A 32 2.11 -4.79 7.87
N ALA A 33 2.82 -4.38 8.93
CA ALA A 33 3.61 -5.31 9.73
C ALA A 33 2.75 -6.37 10.41
N ALA A 34 1.59 -5.98 10.97
CA ALA A 34 0.65 -6.91 11.58
C ALA A 34 0.06 -7.89 10.56
N LEU A 35 -0.19 -7.42 9.33
CA LEU A 35 -0.68 -8.25 8.23
C LEU A 35 0.37 -9.20 7.72
N ALA A 36 1.56 -8.71 7.40
CA ALA A 36 2.69 -9.52 6.96
C ALA A 36 2.98 -10.67 7.94
N LEU A 37 2.90 -10.41 9.24
CA LEU A 37 3.06 -11.46 10.26
C LEU A 37 1.90 -12.48 10.26
N LYS A 38 0.66 -12.05 10.03
CA LYS A 38 -0.53 -12.91 10.09
C LYS A 38 -0.70 -13.79 8.85
N ILE A 39 -0.51 -13.23 7.66
CA ILE A 39 -0.77 -13.89 6.38
C ILE A 39 0.51 -14.29 5.64
N GLY A 40 1.68 -13.86 6.10
CA GLY A 40 2.97 -14.24 5.52
C GLY A 40 3.24 -13.60 4.16
N ILE A 41 2.76 -12.38 3.94
CA ILE A 41 3.03 -11.62 2.71
C ILE A 41 4.32 -10.82 2.80
N GLU A 42 4.96 -10.61 1.66
CA GLU A 42 6.08 -9.69 1.52
C GLU A 42 5.60 -8.40 0.84
N TYR A 43 5.94 -7.25 1.43
CA TYR A 43 5.71 -5.94 0.84
C TYR A 43 7.03 -5.19 0.71
N GLU A 44 7.18 -4.44 -0.38
CA GLU A 44 8.34 -3.63 -0.66
C GLU A 44 8.05 -2.17 -0.33
N THR A 45 8.73 -1.61 0.67
CA THR A 45 8.62 -0.18 0.99
C THR A 45 9.61 0.61 0.14
N VAL A 46 9.09 1.48 -0.72
CA VAL A 46 9.88 2.34 -1.60
C VAL A 46 9.81 3.78 -1.10
N ASP A 47 10.94 4.29 -0.61
CA ASP A 47 11.04 5.68 -0.21
C ASP A 47 11.35 6.58 -1.42
N LEU A 48 10.43 7.48 -1.74
CA LEU A 48 10.55 8.39 -2.89
C LEU A 48 11.59 9.50 -2.69
N THR A 49 11.98 9.80 -1.44
CA THR A 49 13.07 10.74 -1.15
C THR A 49 14.41 10.16 -1.57
N GLN A 50 14.60 8.85 -1.37
CA GLN A 50 15.80 8.12 -1.80
C GLN A 50 15.76 7.78 -3.29
N THR A 51 14.56 7.55 -3.83
CA THR A 51 14.36 7.03 -5.18
C THR A 51 13.45 7.94 -6.01
N PRO A 52 13.95 9.11 -6.46
CA PRO A 52 13.14 10.08 -7.19
C PRO A 52 12.65 9.56 -8.55
N HIS A 53 13.29 8.54 -9.14
CA HIS A 53 12.83 7.91 -10.39
C HIS A 53 11.50 7.15 -10.21
N ARG A 54 11.28 6.55 -9.04
CA ARG A 54 10.01 5.87 -8.70
C ARG A 54 8.88 6.85 -8.44
N ARG A 55 9.20 8.12 -8.15
CA ARG A 55 8.19 9.17 -7.98
C ARG A 55 7.36 9.33 -9.25
N SER A 56 7.99 9.26 -10.43
CA SER A 56 7.27 9.35 -11.71
C SER A 56 6.30 8.18 -11.89
N GLU A 57 6.72 6.95 -11.55
CA GLU A 57 5.82 5.78 -11.59
C GLU A 57 4.67 5.91 -10.58
N MET A 58 4.96 6.36 -9.37
CA MET A 58 3.93 6.66 -8.36
C MET A 58 2.96 7.72 -8.88
N LEU A 59 3.46 8.82 -9.46
CA LEU A 59 2.65 9.92 -9.95
C LEU A 59 1.73 9.47 -11.10
N LEU A 60 2.24 8.63 -12.00
CA LEU A 60 1.49 8.03 -13.09
C LEU A 60 0.42 7.05 -12.58
N ALA A 61 0.77 6.21 -11.61
CA ALA A 61 -0.16 5.24 -11.04
C ALA A 61 -1.23 5.88 -10.13
N SER A 62 -0.98 7.09 -9.65
CA SER A 62 -1.86 7.82 -8.71
C SER A 62 -2.51 9.06 -9.33
N ASP A 63 -2.53 9.16 -10.66
CA ASP A 63 -3.16 10.25 -11.42
C ASP A 63 -2.73 11.66 -10.96
N GLY A 64 -1.44 11.86 -10.71
CA GLY A 64 -0.90 13.15 -10.22
C GLY A 64 -0.91 13.30 -8.70
N ASN A 65 -1.52 12.37 -7.97
CA ASN A 65 -1.64 12.47 -6.52
C ASN A 65 -0.29 12.22 -5.84
N SER A 66 0.24 13.26 -5.20
CA SER A 66 1.49 13.21 -4.43
C SER A 66 1.26 12.96 -2.93
N VAL A 67 0.02 12.67 -2.54
CA VAL A 67 -0.34 12.37 -1.14
C VAL A 67 0.19 10.99 -0.80
N LEU A 68 1.04 10.90 0.21
CA LEU A 68 1.63 9.65 0.69
C LEU A 68 1.16 9.43 2.13
N PRO A 69 1.10 8.17 2.61
CA PRO A 69 1.54 6.94 1.94
C PRO A 69 0.50 6.32 1.00
N GLN A 70 0.96 5.58 0.00
CA GLN A 70 0.12 4.90 -1.00
C GLN A 70 0.53 3.44 -1.19
N LEU A 71 -0.47 2.55 -1.18
CA LEU A 71 -0.33 1.12 -1.42
C LEU A 71 -0.59 0.80 -2.89
N HIS A 72 0.37 0.13 -3.52
CA HIS A 72 0.24 -0.38 -4.87
C HIS A 72 0.39 -1.90 -4.87
N VAL A 73 -0.43 -2.57 -5.65
CA VAL A 73 -0.37 -4.02 -5.83
C VAL A 73 -0.32 -4.31 -7.32
N ASP A 74 0.70 -5.04 -7.75
CA ASP A 74 0.92 -5.37 -9.17
C ASP A 74 0.98 -4.13 -10.08
N GLY A 75 1.54 -3.03 -9.58
CA GLY A 75 1.62 -1.76 -10.30
C GLY A 75 0.31 -0.97 -10.39
N LYS A 76 -0.77 -1.45 -9.77
CA LYS A 76 -2.03 -0.70 -9.63
C LYS A 76 -2.10 -0.01 -8.28
N PHE A 77 -2.50 1.26 -8.26
CA PHE A 77 -2.87 1.94 -7.03
C PHE A 77 -4.08 1.23 -6.41
N VAL A 78 -3.93 0.75 -5.18
CA VAL A 78 -5.00 0.09 -4.42
C VAL A 78 -5.68 1.09 -3.49
N GLY A 79 -4.89 1.93 -2.81
CA GLY A 79 -5.44 2.87 -1.85
C GLY A 79 -4.39 3.61 -1.05
N SER A 80 -4.85 4.63 -0.32
CA SER A 80 -4.05 5.39 0.64
C SER A 80 -4.12 4.75 2.04
N CYS A 81 -3.48 5.35 3.05
CA CYS A 81 -3.60 4.87 4.43
C CYS A 81 -5.07 4.76 4.91
N ASP A 82 -5.94 5.67 4.46
CA ASP A 82 -7.35 5.69 4.87
C ASP A 82 -8.08 4.47 4.28
N ASP A 83 -7.94 4.25 2.96
CA ASP A 83 -8.50 3.08 2.27
C ASP A 83 -7.98 1.77 2.87
N VAL A 84 -6.68 1.68 3.16
CA VAL A 84 -6.06 0.49 3.76
C VAL A 84 -6.63 0.23 5.16
N GLN A 85 -6.87 1.28 5.93
CA GLN A 85 -7.46 1.17 7.26
C GLN A 85 -8.94 0.76 7.17
N GLU A 86 -9.72 1.35 6.27
CA GLU A 86 -11.10 0.94 6.02
C GLU A 86 -11.15 -0.53 5.58
N MET A 87 -10.34 -0.92 4.61
CA MET A 87 -10.29 -2.31 4.13
C MET A 87 -9.84 -3.31 5.20
N GLU A 88 -8.98 -2.91 6.15
CA GLU A 88 -8.66 -3.75 7.31
C GLU A 88 -9.84 -3.87 8.28
N ASP A 89 -10.58 -2.78 8.50
CA ASP A 89 -11.78 -2.79 9.35
C ASP A 89 -12.87 -3.68 8.77
N PHE A 90 -13.05 -3.64 7.44
CA PHE A 90 -13.92 -4.54 6.68
C PHE A 90 -13.34 -5.96 6.49
N GLY A 91 -12.04 -6.16 6.74
CA GLY A 91 -11.34 -7.43 6.53
C GLY A 91 -11.09 -7.79 5.06
N GLU A 92 -11.30 -6.86 4.13
CA GLU A 92 -11.15 -7.02 2.68
C GLU A 92 -9.73 -6.77 2.17
N LEU A 93 -8.87 -6.12 2.96
CA LEU A 93 -7.49 -5.85 2.55
C LEU A 93 -6.65 -7.14 2.43
N ARG A 94 -6.83 -8.06 3.38
CA ARG A 94 -6.11 -9.34 3.46
C ARG A 94 -6.20 -10.17 2.17
N PRO A 95 -7.39 -10.47 1.63
CA PRO A 95 -7.49 -11.23 0.40
C PRO A 95 -6.85 -10.48 -0.77
N ILE A 96 -6.99 -9.14 -0.85
CA ILE A 96 -6.37 -8.34 -1.92
C ILE A 96 -4.84 -8.45 -1.88
N LEU A 97 -4.24 -8.38 -0.68
CA LEU A 97 -2.80 -8.58 -0.50
C LEU A 97 -2.36 -10.02 -0.77
N LEU A 98 -3.23 -11.00 -0.56
CA LEU A 98 -3.00 -12.41 -0.92
C LEU A 98 -3.26 -12.71 -2.41
N GLY A 99 -3.68 -11.71 -3.19
CA GLY A 99 -4.06 -11.88 -4.60
C GLY A 99 -5.42 -12.57 -4.80
N GLU A 100 -6.21 -12.69 -3.74
CA GLU A 100 -7.61 -13.10 -3.80
C GLU A 100 -8.44 -11.83 -4.06
N THR A 101 -8.86 -11.64 -5.31
CA THR A 101 -9.93 -10.68 -5.62
C THR A 101 -11.12 -11.03 -4.72
N PRO A 102 -11.69 -10.09 -3.96
CA PRO A 102 -12.83 -10.41 -3.10
C PRO A 102 -13.91 -11.03 -3.99
N ALA A 103 -14.23 -12.30 -3.71
CA ALA A 103 -15.38 -12.93 -4.30
C ALA A 103 -16.58 -12.02 -3.99
N PRO A 104 -17.40 -11.65 -4.98
CA PRO A 104 -18.54 -10.77 -4.73
C PRO A 104 -19.39 -11.45 -3.66
N GLN A 105 -19.52 -10.80 -2.50
CA GLN A 105 -20.41 -11.26 -1.44
C GLN A 105 -21.83 -11.26 -2.03
N ALA A 106 -22.42 -12.46 -2.07
CA ALA A 106 -23.77 -12.73 -2.55
C ALA A 106 -24.83 -12.29 -1.53
#